data_AF-A0A966VAH8-F1
#
_entry.id   AF-A0A966VAH8-F1
#
_cell.length_a   1.000
_cell.length_b   1.000
_cell.length_c   1.000
_cell.angle_alpha   90.00
_cell.angle_beta   90.00
_cell.angle_gamma   90.00
#
_symmetry.space_group_name_H-M   'P 1'
#
loop_
_entity.id
_entity.type
_entity.pdbx_description
1 polymer ?
#
loop_
_entity_poly.entity_id
_entity_poly.type
_entity_poly.pdbx_seq_one_letter_code
_entity_poly.pdbx_strand_id
1 'polypeptide(L)'
;MLRWKNTGITGLRDLAGRKILKNSGAYTTLLVAVLAMSFFGVCDRNGGMRAPAGSAAKIGSETISGKDFRRAYQSTYQRMQSQYKDAFDPAAIRLAQNVLRQLVDERMLYSEAVKAGLRVSDDEIARLLAEADAFKDDKGVFSPEAFKNYLRANRYSESTFQDEIRRSLTVQRFRDFIGQSKFASVAAAVEDYKLTESKLDVEYLKLAPADVKVMVSDAEVSKFAGSEDGKKKIKEYFDSHTSEFNSEPQVRARHILVGFEGARNASADSAKRKKDAAKSRAGEVLAKVKAAGADFAKIAKEFTDEAAGKTKGGDLGFFSREMMVKEFSDAAFALKPGQISGIVESPFGFHVIKAEEVKAGRKETLEQASNGIARKLLADESRPAKTKELVDKLAAGAAKGGEDLEKVRKELGLTWKATGEFGMTARVVPEIGSENSVLSAVAALTQAGQTSQQLVESRGSHYVLRLKKKTAADMAKLTVEKKGELRRSASGSLAQAFLASFEKQTRDDLKKRGRIWENPDYLQIDRSSKVADANDATPVDVGG
;
A
#
# COMPACT_ATOMS: atom_id res chain seq x y z
N MET A 1 25.59 -7.91 -69.56
CA MET A 1 24.67 -7.00 -70.27
C MET A 1 23.41 -6.90 -69.40
N LEU A 2 22.85 -5.79 -68.92
CA LEU A 2 22.92 -4.34 -69.17
C LEU A 2 22.68 -3.62 -67.81
N ARG A 3 23.62 -2.78 -67.35
CA ARG A 3 23.64 -1.29 -67.37
C ARG A 3 23.21 -0.62 -66.06
N TRP A 4 24.24 -0.30 -65.27
CA TRP A 4 24.29 0.85 -64.38
C TRP A 4 24.07 2.17 -65.16
N LYS A 5 23.37 3.13 -64.55
CA LYS A 5 23.58 4.55 -64.84
C LYS A 5 23.77 5.34 -63.56
N ASN A 6 24.84 6.11 -63.62
CA ASN A 6 25.48 6.92 -62.61
C ASN A 6 24.95 8.36 -62.75
N THR A 7 24.44 8.95 -61.68
CA THR A 7 24.32 10.40 -61.44
C THR A 7 24.22 10.51 -59.91
N GLY A 8 25.11 11.14 -59.15
CA GLY A 8 26.10 12.14 -59.45
C GLY A 8 26.15 13.01 -58.20
N ILE A 9 27.26 12.97 -57.48
CA ILE A 9 27.52 13.75 -56.26
C ILE A 9 27.63 15.22 -56.66
N THR A 10 26.53 15.98 -56.56
CA THR A 10 26.51 17.46 -56.49
C THR A 10 25.14 17.90 -55.99
N GLY A 11 25.03 18.14 -54.69
CA GLY A 11 23.81 18.60 -54.03
C GLY A 11 23.85 18.65 -52.50
N LEU A 12 24.98 18.27 -51.89
CA LEU A 12 25.13 18.15 -50.42
C LEU A 12 26.12 19.16 -49.83
N ARG A 13 26.29 20.34 -50.46
CA ARG A 13 27.27 21.32 -49.97
C ARG A 13 26.77 22.77 -49.83
N ASP A 14 25.47 23.04 -49.95
CA ASP A 14 24.97 24.42 -49.85
C ASP A 14 23.64 24.61 -49.08
N LEU A 15 23.30 23.69 -48.17
CA LEU A 15 22.18 23.86 -47.22
C LEU A 15 22.62 23.74 -45.75
N ALA A 16 23.92 23.85 -45.51
CA ALA A 16 24.52 23.98 -44.18
C ALA A 16 25.11 25.40 -44.04
N GLY A 17 24.26 26.38 -43.72
CA GLY A 17 24.74 27.68 -43.30
C GLY A 17 23.91 28.88 -43.72
N ARG A 18 22.75 29.09 -43.07
CA ARG A 18 22.37 30.37 -42.43
C ARG A 18 20.93 30.34 -41.89
N LYS A 19 20.80 30.74 -40.62
CA LYS A 19 19.57 31.23 -39.94
C LYS A 19 18.42 30.25 -39.64
N ILE A 20 18.67 29.25 -38.81
CA ILE A 20 17.59 28.67 -37.95
C ILE A 20 18.07 28.63 -36.49
N LEU A 21 18.31 29.82 -35.93
CA LEU A 21 18.53 30.04 -34.50
C LEU A 21 17.91 31.40 -34.16
N LYS A 22 16.58 31.45 -34.12
CA LYS A 22 15.75 32.45 -33.42
C LYS A 22 14.28 32.08 -33.59
N ASN A 23 13.72 31.47 -32.54
CA ASN A 23 12.31 31.20 -32.23
C ASN A 23 12.05 29.73 -31.81
N SER A 24 12.54 29.37 -30.64
CA SER A 24 12.28 28.10 -29.96
C SER A 24 10.83 27.95 -29.43
N GLY A 25 9.96 28.94 -29.63
CA GLY A 25 8.53 28.88 -29.29
C GLY A 25 7.60 28.49 -30.45
N ALA A 26 8.11 28.40 -31.69
CA ALA A 26 7.29 28.11 -32.87
C ALA A 26 7.28 26.62 -33.26
N TYR A 27 8.27 25.84 -32.82
CA TYR A 27 8.40 24.42 -33.21
C TYR A 27 7.48 23.47 -32.41
N THR A 28 7.14 23.80 -31.16
CA THR A 28 6.17 23.04 -30.35
C THR A 28 4.73 23.23 -30.85
N THR A 29 4.37 24.43 -31.32
CA THR A 29 3.08 24.71 -31.94
C THR A 29 2.98 24.13 -33.35
N LEU A 30 4.06 24.07 -34.13
CA LEU A 30 4.08 23.43 -35.45
C LEU A 30 3.89 21.90 -35.37
N LEU A 31 4.44 21.22 -34.36
CA LEU A 31 4.29 19.76 -34.21
C LEU A 31 2.87 19.36 -33.76
N VAL A 32 2.23 20.18 -32.91
CA VAL A 32 0.80 20.03 -32.55
C VAL A 32 -0.13 20.42 -33.70
N ALA A 33 0.26 21.40 -34.53
CA ALA A 33 -0.52 21.83 -35.71
C ALA A 33 -0.43 20.85 -36.89
N VAL A 34 0.69 20.12 -37.06
CA VAL A 34 0.84 19.08 -38.09
C VAL A 34 0.02 17.83 -37.77
N LEU A 35 -0.23 17.53 -36.49
CA LEU A 35 -1.15 16.46 -36.06
C LEU A 35 -2.64 16.80 -36.29
N ALA A 36 -2.97 18.07 -36.52
CA ALA A 36 -4.35 18.54 -36.60
C ALA A 36 -4.88 18.75 -38.04
N MET A 37 -4.04 18.63 -39.08
CA MET A 37 -4.47 18.88 -40.46
C MET A 37 -4.23 17.71 -41.40
N SER A 38 -5.29 17.41 -42.16
CA SER A 38 -5.37 16.59 -43.39
C SER A 38 -5.91 15.17 -43.21
N PHE A 39 -7.20 14.94 -43.53
CA PHE A 39 -7.64 13.69 -44.17
C PHE A 39 -8.86 13.93 -45.08
N PHE A 40 -8.69 13.66 -46.37
CA PHE A 40 -9.73 13.40 -47.36
C PHE A 40 -9.64 11.95 -47.85
N GLY A 41 -10.80 11.31 -48.10
CA GLY A 41 -10.98 10.00 -48.76
C GLY A 41 -11.39 8.86 -47.80
N VAL A 42 -12.34 7.96 -48.07
CA VAL A 42 -13.42 7.81 -49.09
C VAL A 42 -14.59 7.21 -48.29
N CYS A 43 -15.78 7.84 -48.32
CA CYS A 43 -17.00 7.34 -47.68
C CYS A 43 -17.92 6.71 -48.73
N ASP A 44 -18.73 5.71 -48.35
CA ASP A 44 -19.88 5.29 -49.15
C ASP A 44 -21.11 6.15 -48.84
N ARG A 45 -22.19 5.96 -49.62
CA ARG A 45 -23.35 6.87 -49.67
C ARG A 45 -24.17 6.95 -48.37
N ASN A 46 -23.87 6.11 -47.36
CA ASN A 46 -24.49 6.10 -46.04
C ASN A 46 -23.47 6.28 -44.87
N GLY A 47 -22.21 6.58 -45.15
CA GLY A 47 -21.22 6.96 -44.12
C GLY A 47 -20.72 5.82 -43.21
N GLY A 48 -20.88 4.55 -43.61
CA GLY A 48 -20.43 3.39 -42.83
C GLY A 48 -19.14 2.79 -43.40
N MET A 49 -18.11 2.57 -42.56
CA MET A 49 -16.93 1.82 -43.00
C MET A 49 -17.21 0.32 -43.07
N ARG A 50 -17.21 -0.28 -44.26
CA ARG A 50 -17.13 -1.74 -44.41
C ARG A 50 -15.68 -2.20 -44.19
N ALA A 51 -15.44 -3.02 -43.17
CA ALA A 51 -14.18 -3.72 -43.00
C ALA A 51 -14.18 -5.00 -43.87
N PRO A 52 -13.02 -5.47 -44.34
CA PRO A 52 -12.92 -6.76 -45.00
C PRO A 52 -13.51 -7.87 -44.11
N ALA A 53 -14.16 -8.87 -44.71
CA ALA A 53 -14.69 -10.02 -43.98
C ALA A 53 -13.58 -10.66 -43.13
N GLY A 54 -13.89 -10.97 -41.86
CA GLY A 54 -12.91 -11.55 -40.91
C GLY A 54 -11.97 -10.54 -40.23
N SER A 55 -12.22 -9.23 -40.33
CA SER A 55 -11.47 -8.21 -39.58
C SER A 55 -11.97 -8.08 -38.13
N ALA A 56 -11.05 -7.89 -37.20
CA ALA A 56 -11.35 -7.63 -35.78
C ALA A 56 -11.57 -6.14 -35.50
N ALA A 57 -10.90 -5.24 -36.23
CA ALA A 57 -11.14 -3.80 -36.16
C ALA A 57 -10.56 -3.07 -37.39
N LYS A 58 -11.00 -1.83 -37.61
CA LYS A 58 -10.51 -0.91 -38.65
C LYS A 58 -10.28 0.48 -38.06
N ILE A 59 -9.12 1.07 -38.33
CA ILE A 59 -8.65 2.37 -37.82
C ILE A 59 -8.20 3.21 -39.01
N GLY A 60 -9.10 4.04 -39.56
CA GLY A 60 -8.81 4.79 -40.77
C GLY A 60 -8.45 3.88 -41.96
N SER A 61 -7.19 3.95 -42.41
CA SER A 61 -6.65 3.07 -43.47
C SER A 61 -6.10 1.75 -42.94
N GLU A 62 -5.81 1.64 -41.63
CA GLU A 62 -5.26 0.45 -41.01
C GLU A 62 -6.37 -0.55 -40.68
N THR A 63 -6.08 -1.84 -40.85
CA THR A 63 -7.01 -2.93 -40.50
C THR A 63 -6.33 -3.91 -39.57
N ILE A 64 -7.05 -4.35 -38.53
CA ILE A 64 -6.65 -5.45 -37.66
C ILE A 64 -7.38 -6.69 -38.16
N SER A 65 -6.64 -7.63 -38.74
CA SER A 65 -7.22 -8.89 -39.20
C SER A 65 -7.61 -9.77 -38.00
N GLY A 66 -8.57 -10.66 -38.19
CA GLY A 66 -8.92 -11.67 -37.18
C GLY A 66 -7.75 -12.58 -36.82
N LYS A 67 -6.83 -12.83 -37.77
CA LYS A 67 -5.61 -13.61 -37.55
C LYS A 67 -4.65 -12.88 -36.61
N ASP A 68 -4.52 -11.56 -36.74
CA ASP A 68 -3.66 -10.75 -35.86
C ASP A 68 -4.24 -10.68 -34.44
N PHE A 69 -5.55 -10.46 -34.32
CA PHE A 69 -6.21 -10.47 -33.02
C PHE A 69 -6.03 -11.81 -32.30
N ARG A 70 -6.36 -12.93 -32.95
CA ARG A 70 -6.27 -14.26 -32.32
C ARG A 70 -4.85 -14.58 -31.85
N ARG A 71 -3.84 -14.17 -32.62
CA ARG A 71 -2.43 -14.37 -32.26
C ARG A 71 -2.04 -13.56 -31.03
N ALA A 72 -2.39 -12.28 -30.98
CA ALA A 72 -2.12 -11.41 -29.84
C ALA A 72 -2.88 -11.86 -28.58
N TYR A 73 -4.11 -12.35 -28.77
CA TYR A 73 -4.92 -12.91 -27.70
C TYR A 73 -4.27 -14.16 -27.11
N GLN A 74 -3.91 -15.12 -27.97
CA GLN A 74 -3.32 -16.39 -27.55
C GLN A 74 -1.99 -16.20 -26.82
N SER A 75 -1.11 -15.33 -27.34
CA SER A 75 0.18 -15.07 -26.70
C SER A 75 0.01 -14.41 -25.32
N THR A 76 -0.97 -13.51 -25.19
CA THR A 76 -1.28 -12.85 -23.91
C THR A 76 -1.94 -13.82 -22.93
N TYR A 77 -2.85 -14.67 -23.42
CA TYR A 77 -3.50 -15.72 -22.63
C TYR A 77 -2.46 -16.69 -22.04
N GLN A 78 -1.56 -17.23 -22.87
CA GLN A 78 -0.52 -18.18 -22.43
C GLN A 78 0.42 -17.58 -21.37
N ARG A 79 0.82 -16.31 -21.56
CA ARG A 79 1.67 -15.59 -20.60
C ARG A 79 0.95 -15.42 -19.25
N MET A 80 -0.31 -14.99 -19.27
CA MET A 80 -1.10 -14.79 -18.05
C MET A 80 -1.43 -16.10 -17.35
N GLN A 81 -1.77 -17.16 -18.10
CA GLN A 81 -2.01 -18.49 -17.56
C GLN A 81 -0.75 -19.07 -16.90
N SER A 82 0.43 -18.83 -17.48
CA SER A 82 1.70 -19.28 -16.89
C SER A 82 2.03 -18.57 -15.56
N GLN A 83 1.66 -17.29 -15.44
CA GLN A 83 1.93 -16.47 -14.27
C GLN A 83 0.91 -16.69 -13.14
N TYR A 84 -0.37 -16.76 -13.47
CA TYR A 84 -1.47 -16.77 -12.50
C TYR A 84 -2.12 -18.15 -12.33
N LYS A 85 -1.76 -19.14 -13.16
CA LYS A 85 -2.22 -20.54 -13.09
C LYS A 85 -3.73 -20.63 -12.89
N ASP A 86 -4.17 -21.26 -11.80
CA ASP A 86 -5.58 -21.54 -11.51
C ASP A 86 -6.40 -20.28 -11.15
N ALA A 87 -5.74 -19.17 -10.79
CA ALA A 87 -6.40 -17.90 -10.49
C ALA A 87 -6.66 -17.04 -11.74
N PHE A 88 -6.30 -17.53 -12.93
CA PHE A 88 -6.46 -16.79 -14.17
C PHE A 88 -7.88 -16.91 -14.74
N ASP A 89 -8.63 -15.81 -14.68
CA ASP A 89 -9.94 -15.67 -15.34
C ASP A 89 -9.85 -14.59 -16.44
N PRO A 90 -9.87 -14.96 -17.74
CA PRO A 90 -9.81 -14.01 -18.85
C PRO A 90 -11.05 -13.12 -18.94
N ALA A 91 -12.23 -13.59 -18.51
CA ALA A 91 -13.48 -12.83 -18.56
C ALA A 91 -13.54 -11.77 -17.45
N ALA A 92 -13.07 -12.09 -16.25
CA ALA A 92 -12.97 -11.13 -15.14
C ALA A 92 -12.12 -9.91 -15.51
N ILE A 93 -11.02 -10.13 -16.23
CA ILE A 93 -10.11 -9.04 -16.67
C ILE A 93 -10.48 -8.45 -18.03
N ARG A 94 -11.49 -8.99 -18.72
CA ARG A 94 -11.89 -8.59 -20.09
C ARG A 94 -10.72 -8.65 -21.07
N LEU A 95 -10.01 -9.78 -21.07
CA LEU A 95 -8.78 -9.99 -21.85
C LEU A 95 -8.95 -9.66 -23.32
N ALA A 96 -10.02 -10.14 -23.97
CA ALA A 96 -10.28 -9.89 -25.39
C ALA A 96 -10.44 -8.40 -25.69
N GLN A 97 -11.15 -7.68 -24.82
CA GLN A 97 -11.32 -6.24 -24.93
C GLN A 97 -9.99 -5.50 -24.76
N ASN A 98 -9.15 -5.91 -23.81
CA ASN A 98 -7.84 -5.29 -23.57
C ASN A 98 -6.87 -5.54 -24.74
N VAL A 99 -6.87 -6.75 -25.29
CA VAL A 99 -6.05 -7.12 -26.47
C VAL A 99 -6.50 -6.32 -27.70
N LEU A 100 -7.81 -6.25 -27.98
CA LEU A 100 -8.31 -5.48 -29.12
C LEU A 100 -7.96 -3.99 -28.95
N ARG A 101 -8.14 -3.46 -27.74
CA ARG A 101 -7.78 -2.08 -27.40
C ARG A 101 -6.31 -1.80 -27.66
N GLN A 102 -5.42 -2.67 -27.19
CA GLN A 102 -3.98 -2.52 -27.40
C GLN A 102 -3.61 -2.52 -28.89
N LEU A 103 -4.20 -3.42 -29.68
CA LEU A 103 -3.95 -3.47 -31.13
C LEU A 103 -4.47 -2.22 -31.85
N VAL A 104 -5.66 -1.73 -31.45
CA VAL A 104 -6.24 -0.48 -31.97
C VAL A 104 -5.29 0.70 -31.69
N ASP A 105 -4.75 0.77 -30.48
CA ASP A 105 -3.84 1.84 -30.06
C ASP A 105 -2.52 1.79 -30.81
N GLU A 106 -1.95 0.61 -30.98
CA GLU A 106 -0.73 0.40 -31.76
C GLU A 106 -0.92 0.81 -33.23
N ARG A 107 -2.04 0.40 -33.87
CA ARG A 107 -2.33 0.76 -35.27
C ARG A 107 -2.60 2.25 -35.44
N MET A 108 -3.28 2.86 -34.47
CA MET A 108 -3.49 4.30 -34.44
C MET A 108 -2.16 5.04 -34.35
N LEU A 109 -1.31 4.71 -33.37
CA LEU A 109 0.01 5.33 -33.22
C LEU A 109 0.91 5.11 -34.42
N TYR A 110 0.87 3.93 -35.03
CA TYR A 110 1.62 3.64 -36.24
C TYR A 110 1.17 4.56 -37.39
N SER A 111 -0.13 4.74 -37.58
CA SER A 111 -0.68 5.66 -38.58
C SER A 111 -0.20 7.09 -38.34
N GLU A 112 -0.22 7.55 -37.07
CA GLU A 112 0.26 8.90 -36.72
C GLU A 112 1.78 9.06 -36.90
N ALA A 113 2.57 8.05 -36.54
CA ALA A 113 4.01 8.04 -36.75
C ALA A 113 4.37 8.12 -38.24
N VAL A 114 3.68 7.35 -39.08
CA VAL A 114 3.87 7.37 -40.55
C VAL A 114 3.51 8.73 -41.14
N LYS A 115 2.43 9.38 -40.66
CA LYS A 115 2.06 10.74 -41.08
C LYS A 115 3.09 11.78 -40.66
N ALA A 116 3.70 11.60 -39.49
CA ALA A 116 4.82 12.42 -39.03
C ALA A 116 6.12 12.16 -39.80
N GLY A 117 6.11 11.30 -40.83
CA GLY A 117 7.26 10.97 -41.66
C GLY A 117 8.21 9.94 -41.04
N LEU A 118 7.85 9.33 -39.91
CA LEU A 118 8.64 8.28 -39.30
C LEU A 118 8.34 6.95 -39.97
N ARG A 119 9.39 6.31 -40.51
CA ARG A 119 9.32 4.97 -41.07
C ARG A 119 10.59 4.21 -40.71
N VAL A 120 10.47 2.89 -40.70
CA VAL A 120 11.61 1.97 -40.59
C VAL A 120 11.77 1.30 -41.94
N SER A 121 12.99 1.32 -42.48
CA SER A 121 13.29 0.73 -43.79
C SER A 121 13.49 -0.78 -43.69
N ASP A 122 13.39 -1.46 -44.83
CA ASP A 122 13.61 -2.90 -44.91
C ASP A 122 15.06 -3.28 -44.55
N ASP A 123 16.02 -2.43 -44.92
CA ASP A 123 17.44 -2.58 -44.54
C ASP A 123 17.65 -2.55 -43.02
N GLU A 124 16.91 -1.69 -42.31
CA GLU A 124 17.00 -1.61 -40.85
C GLU A 124 16.42 -2.86 -40.19
N ILE A 125 15.30 -3.38 -40.71
CA ILE A 125 14.71 -4.64 -40.26
C ILE A 125 15.68 -5.80 -40.50
N ALA A 126 16.29 -5.86 -41.68
CA ALA A 126 17.26 -6.90 -42.03
C ALA A 126 18.47 -6.89 -41.06
N ARG A 127 18.98 -5.70 -40.70
CA ARG A 127 20.06 -5.58 -39.70
C ARG A 127 19.64 -6.08 -38.32
N LEU A 128 18.46 -5.67 -37.85
CA LEU A 128 17.95 -6.11 -36.56
C LEU A 128 17.73 -7.63 -36.49
N LEU A 129 17.23 -8.22 -37.58
CA LEU A 129 17.09 -9.68 -37.68
C LEU A 129 18.46 -10.38 -37.70
N ALA A 130 19.45 -9.82 -38.38
CA ALA A 130 20.82 -10.36 -38.40
C ALA A 130 21.52 -10.27 -37.03
N GLU A 131 21.20 -9.25 -36.24
CA GLU A 131 21.76 -9.04 -34.90
C GLU A 131 21.06 -9.87 -33.81
N ALA A 132 19.84 -10.35 -34.05
CA ALA A 132 19.07 -11.11 -33.06
C ALA A 132 19.66 -12.51 -32.81
N ASP A 133 20.01 -12.81 -31.57
CA ASP A 133 20.64 -14.09 -31.19
C ASP A 133 19.76 -15.31 -31.48
N ALA A 134 18.44 -15.14 -31.43
CA ALA A 134 17.48 -16.21 -31.76
C ALA A 134 17.56 -16.69 -33.22
N PHE A 135 18.22 -15.92 -34.10
CA PHE A 135 18.37 -16.23 -35.52
C PHE A 135 19.81 -16.50 -35.92
N LYS A 136 20.73 -16.67 -34.96
CA LYS A 136 22.12 -17.03 -35.22
C LYS A 136 22.36 -18.53 -35.06
N ASP A 137 23.37 -19.04 -35.76
CA ASP A 137 23.90 -20.39 -35.58
C ASP A 137 24.89 -20.46 -34.40
N ASP A 138 25.43 -21.65 -34.15
CA ASP A 138 26.42 -21.91 -33.09
C ASP A 138 27.73 -21.11 -33.26
N LYS A 139 27.93 -20.46 -34.41
CA LYS A 139 29.08 -19.58 -34.72
C LYS A 139 28.74 -18.10 -34.59
N GLY A 140 27.52 -17.77 -34.18
CA GLY A 140 27.05 -16.39 -34.02
C GLY A 140 26.71 -15.69 -35.34
N VAL A 141 26.50 -16.44 -36.43
CA VAL A 141 26.16 -15.89 -37.75
C VAL A 141 24.69 -16.14 -38.05
N PHE A 142 24.00 -15.20 -38.71
CA PHE A 142 22.59 -15.36 -39.07
C PHE A 142 22.34 -16.65 -39.86
N SER A 143 21.41 -17.48 -39.38
CA SER A 143 20.98 -18.73 -39.98
C SER A 143 19.57 -18.58 -40.59
N PRO A 144 19.43 -18.66 -41.92
CA PRO A 144 18.13 -18.70 -42.59
C PRO A 144 17.24 -19.87 -42.12
N GLU A 145 17.85 -20.99 -41.75
CA GLU A 145 17.15 -22.18 -41.24
C GLU A 145 16.57 -21.90 -39.85
N ALA A 146 17.35 -21.31 -38.93
CA ALA A 146 16.86 -20.92 -37.60
C ALA A 146 15.70 -19.93 -37.71
N PHE A 147 15.82 -18.92 -38.58
CA PHE A 147 14.77 -17.95 -38.83
C PHE A 147 13.49 -18.60 -39.39
N LYS A 148 13.60 -19.45 -40.42
CA LYS A 148 12.44 -20.18 -40.99
C LYS A 148 11.79 -21.11 -39.97
N ASN A 149 12.58 -21.78 -39.13
CA ASN A 149 12.08 -22.65 -38.07
C ASN A 149 11.31 -21.85 -37.02
N TYR A 150 11.82 -20.69 -36.62
CA TYR A 150 11.12 -19.77 -35.71
C TYR A 150 9.78 -19.31 -36.29
N LEU A 151 9.77 -18.89 -37.55
CA LEU A 151 8.55 -18.45 -38.23
C LEU A 151 7.51 -19.58 -38.28
N ARG A 152 7.92 -20.81 -38.59
CA ARG A 152 7.02 -21.99 -38.61
C ARG A 152 6.47 -22.32 -37.23
N ALA A 153 7.34 -22.37 -36.21
CA ALA A 153 6.96 -22.66 -34.83
C ALA A 153 5.92 -21.66 -34.31
N ASN A 154 6.06 -20.39 -34.69
CA ASN A 154 5.16 -19.31 -34.27
C ASN A 154 4.06 -18.97 -35.30
N ARG A 155 3.91 -19.78 -36.36
CA ARG A 155 2.91 -19.64 -37.43
C ARG A 155 2.93 -18.26 -38.13
N TYR A 156 4.11 -17.67 -38.26
CA TYR A 156 4.36 -16.45 -39.02
C TYR A 156 4.72 -16.75 -40.47
N SER A 157 4.25 -15.92 -41.39
CA SER A 157 4.92 -15.71 -42.68
C SER A 157 5.96 -14.61 -42.53
N GLU A 158 7.03 -14.67 -43.33
CA GLU A 158 8.13 -13.71 -43.30
C GLU A 158 7.65 -12.26 -43.47
N SER A 159 6.81 -11.98 -44.48
CA SER A 159 6.25 -10.63 -44.71
C SER A 159 5.49 -10.12 -43.48
N THR A 160 4.59 -10.92 -42.92
CA THR A 160 3.81 -10.53 -41.73
C THR A 160 4.69 -10.27 -40.52
N PHE A 161 5.76 -11.05 -40.34
CA PHE A 161 6.71 -10.85 -39.26
C PHE A 161 7.51 -9.56 -39.43
N GLN A 162 8.04 -9.31 -40.63
CA GLN A 162 8.73 -8.07 -40.96
C GLN A 162 7.81 -6.84 -40.82
N ASP A 163 6.54 -6.95 -41.24
CA ASP A 163 5.55 -5.89 -41.10
C ASP A 163 5.22 -5.58 -39.63
N GLU A 164 5.18 -6.61 -38.77
CA GLU A 164 4.99 -6.44 -37.33
C GLU A 164 6.18 -5.73 -36.68
N ILE A 165 7.40 -6.15 -37.01
CA ILE A 165 8.62 -5.48 -36.58
C ILE A 165 8.63 -4.03 -37.05
N ARG A 166 8.32 -3.77 -38.34
CA ARG A 166 8.27 -2.42 -38.91
C ARG A 166 7.32 -1.52 -38.13
N ARG A 167 6.10 -2.00 -37.85
CA ARG A 167 5.10 -1.23 -37.11
C ARG A 167 5.53 -0.96 -35.68
N SER A 168 5.96 -2.00 -34.97
CA SER A 168 6.43 -1.90 -33.58
C SER A 168 7.57 -0.89 -33.45
N LEU A 169 8.59 -0.99 -34.29
CA LEU A 169 9.73 -0.08 -34.29
C LEU A 169 9.37 1.34 -34.72
N THR A 170 8.44 1.51 -35.66
CA THR A 170 7.97 2.84 -36.07
C THR A 170 7.23 3.54 -34.92
N VAL A 171 6.38 2.81 -34.19
CA VAL A 171 5.71 3.31 -32.98
C VAL A 171 6.73 3.59 -31.87
N GLN A 172 7.73 2.72 -31.70
CA GLN A 172 8.80 2.94 -30.73
C GLN A 172 9.58 4.21 -31.05
N ARG A 173 10.00 4.42 -32.31
CA ARG A 173 10.65 5.66 -32.76
C ARG A 173 9.81 6.90 -32.51
N PHE A 174 8.50 6.80 -32.70
CA PHE A 174 7.59 7.90 -32.39
C PHE A 174 7.55 8.21 -30.89
N ARG A 175 7.45 7.18 -30.04
CA ARG A 175 7.53 7.33 -28.58
C ARG A 175 8.88 7.86 -28.12
N ASP A 176 9.98 7.40 -28.71
CA ASP A 176 11.34 7.84 -28.40
C ASP A 176 11.55 9.29 -28.85
N PHE A 177 11.07 9.67 -30.03
CA PHE A 177 11.11 11.04 -30.52
C PHE A 177 10.38 12.00 -29.56
N ILE A 178 9.21 11.59 -29.10
CA ILE A 178 8.47 12.34 -28.09
C ILE A 178 9.23 12.32 -26.75
N GLY A 179 9.69 11.18 -26.26
CA GLY A 179 10.45 11.06 -25.01
C GLY A 179 11.74 11.87 -24.96
N GLN A 180 12.45 11.98 -26.08
CA GLN A 180 13.68 12.76 -26.22
C GLN A 180 13.42 14.26 -26.44
N SER A 181 12.17 14.64 -26.69
CA SER A 181 11.79 16.04 -26.80
C SER A 181 11.99 16.75 -25.47
N LYS A 182 12.49 17.99 -25.54
CA LYS A 182 12.82 18.81 -24.36
C LYS A 182 11.56 19.45 -23.77
N PHE A 183 10.64 18.64 -23.24
CA PHE A 183 9.40 19.11 -22.61
C PHE A 183 9.65 19.98 -21.37
N ALA A 184 10.66 19.62 -20.55
CA ALA A 184 11.01 20.38 -19.36
C ALA A 184 12.18 21.33 -19.61
N SER A 185 12.09 22.53 -19.02
CA SER A 185 13.22 23.42 -18.86
C SER A 185 14.09 22.98 -17.67
N VAL A 186 15.39 23.33 -17.70
CA VAL A 186 16.27 23.09 -16.54
C VAL A 186 15.75 23.85 -15.31
N ALA A 187 15.19 25.05 -15.51
CA ALA A 187 14.63 25.85 -14.42
C ALA A 187 13.46 25.14 -13.73
N ALA A 188 12.52 24.56 -14.49
CA ALA A 188 11.41 23.81 -13.93
C ALA A 188 11.88 22.57 -13.15
N ALA A 189 12.85 21.83 -13.70
CA ALA A 189 13.40 20.65 -13.04
C ALA A 189 14.18 20.99 -11.75
N VAL A 190 14.86 22.14 -11.73
CA VAL A 190 15.53 22.64 -10.52
C VAL A 190 14.50 23.07 -9.46
N GLU A 191 13.37 23.65 -9.87
CA GLU A 191 12.33 24.04 -8.93
C GLU A 191 11.64 22.82 -8.30
N ASP A 192 11.38 21.79 -9.10
CA ASP A 192 10.88 20.50 -8.60
C ASP A 192 11.85 19.85 -7.60
N TYR A 193 13.16 19.87 -7.90
CA TYR A 193 14.20 19.42 -6.96
C TYR A 193 14.16 20.21 -5.65
N LYS A 194 14.03 21.53 -5.70
CA LYS A 194 13.94 22.35 -4.49
C LYS A 194 12.75 21.95 -3.63
N LEU A 195 11.60 21.67 -4.23
CA LEU A 195 10.40 21.29 -3.50
C LEU A 195 10.52 19.88 -2.90
N THR A 196 10.97 18.91 -3.70
CA THR A 196 11.06 17.50 -3.31
C THR A 196 12.13 17.23 -2.26
N GLU A 197 13.27 17.91 -2.33
CA GLU A 197 14.38 17.76 -1.38
C GLU A 197 14.30 18.72 -0.20
N SER A 198 13.37 19.67 -0.20
CA SER A 198 13.11 20.49 0.98
C SER A 198 12.33 19.72 2.03
N LYS A 199 12.69 19.92 3.30
CA LYS A 199 12.03 19.32 4.45
C LYS A 199 11.39 20.35 5.35
N LEU A 200 10.34 19.94 6.04
CA LEU A 200 9.64 20.68 7.08
C LEU A 200 9.72 19.90 8.39
N ASP A 201 9.96 20.59 9.49
CA ASP A 201 9.74 20.12 10.85
C ASP A 201 8.61 20.97 11.43
N VAL A 202 7.48 20.34 11.74
CA VAL A 202 6.28 21.00 12.24
C VAL A 202 6.05 20.55 13.67
N GLU A 203 5.64 21.50 14.51
CA GLU A 203 5.10 21.20 15.82
C GLU A 203 3.60 21.41 15.82
N TYR A 204 2.90 20.69 16.68
CA TYR A 204 1.46 20.80 16.82
C TYR A 204 1.04 20.84 18.29
N LEU A 205 -0.02 21.61 18.55
CA LEU A 205 -0.88 21.45 19.71
C LEU A 205 -2.03 20.55 19.29
N LYS A 206 -2.36 19.54 20.10
CA LYS A 206 -3.48 18.63 19.84
C LYS A 206 -4.51 18.75 20.96
N LEU A 207 -5.76 18.99 20.59
CA LEU A 207 -6.92 18.91 21.47
C LEU A 207 -7.83 17.78 20.95
N ALA A 208 -7.77 16.63 21.62
CA ALA A 208 -8.67 15.52 21.34
C ALA A 208 -9.80 15.49 22.37
N PRO A 209 -11.05 15.16 21.98
CA PRO A 209 -12.16 15.03 22.91
C PRO A 209 -11.82 14.12 24.11
N ALA A 210 -11.14 12.99 23.86
CA ALA A 210 -10.76 12.03 24.90
C ALA A 210 -9.79 12.60 25.97
N ASP A 211 -9.03 13.65 25.64
CA ASP A 211 -8.09 14.28 26.57
C ASP A 211 -8.76 15.37 27.44
N VAL A 212 -10.01 15.74 27.14
CA VAL A 212 -10.75 16.78 27.86
C VAL A 212 -11.18 16.26 29.23
N LYS A 213 -10.57 16.82 30.27
CA LYS A 213 -10.92 16.56 31.66
C LYS A 213 -12.20 17.31 32.02
N VAL A 214 -13.24 16.57 32.37
CA VAL A 214 -14.48 17.11 32.92
C VAL A 214 -14.49 16.89 34.42
N MET A 215 -14.55 17.97 35.19
CA MET A 215 -14.77 17.90 36.62
C MET A 215 -16.28 17.95 36.88
N VAL A 216 -16.77 16.93 37.58
CA VAL A 216 -18.16 16.84 38.03
C VAL A 216 -18.13 16.95 39.54
N SER A 217 -18.94 17.83 40.13
CA SER A 217 -19.00 18.05 41.58
C SER A 217 -19.81 16.95 42.31
N ASP A 218 -19.58 16.81 43.61
CA ASP A 218 -20.32 15.83 44.43
C ASP A 218 -21.81 16.16 44.53
N ALA A 219 -22.17 17.45 44.41
CA ALA A 219 -23.55 17.91 44.38
C ALA A 219 -24.27 17.44 43.10
N GLU A 220 -23.61 17.53 41.93
CA GLU A 220 -24.14 17.04 40.66
C GLU A 220 -24.29 15.51 40.66
N VAL A 221 -23.28 14.80 41.17
CA VAL A 221 -23.33 13.34 41.34
C VAL A 221 -24.52 12.94 42.21
N SER A 222 -24.69 13.59 43.37
CA SER A 222 -25.78 13.29 44.30
C SER A 222 -27.15 13.56 43.67
N LYS A 223 -27.30 14.67 42.94
CA LYS A 223 -28.54 15.03 42.24
C LYS A 223 -28.88 14.01 41.14
N PHE A 224 -27.89 13.63 40.32
CA PHE A 224 -28.08 12.66 39.25
C PHE A 224 -28.42 11.26 39.80
N ALA A 225 -27.61 10.75 40.74
CA ALA A 225 -27.83 9.44 41.35
C ALA A 225 -29.14 9.36 42.17
N GLY A 226 -29.66 10.50 42.65
CA GLY A 226 -30.96 10.58 43.33
C GLY A 226 -32.17 10.52 42.39
N SER A 227 -32.00 10.92 41.12
CA SER A 227 -33.08 10.98 40.12
C SER A 227 -33.47 9.60 39.58
N GLU A 228 -34.71 9.42 39.13
CA GLU A 228 -35.17 8.15 38.53
C GLU A 228 -34.37 7.77 37.28
N ASP A 229 -34.13 8.74 36.38
CA ASP A 229 -33.34 8.53 35.16
C ASP A 229 -31.89 8.17 35.47
N GLY A 230 -31.26 8.88 36.41
CA GLY A 230 -29.88 8.59 36.81
C GLY A 230 -29.73 7.22 37.45
N LYS A 231 -30.65 6.82 38.35
CA LYS A 231 -30.67 5.45 38.92
C LYS A 231 -30.76 4.39 37.84
N LYS A 232 -31.63 4.58 36.85
CA LYS A 232 -31.79 3.66 35.71
C LYS A 232 -30.48 3.54 34.92
N LYS A 233 -29.89 4.67 34.49
CA LYS A 233 -28.63 4.69 33.72
C LYS A 233 -27.45 4.09 34.49
N ILE A 234 -27.34 4.37 35.79
CA ILE A 234 -26.28 3.80 36.65
C ILE A 234 -26.42 2.29 36.72
N LYS A 235 -27.64 1.77 36.92
CA LYS A 235 -27.90 0.34 36.94
C LYS A 235 -27.58 -0.32 35.59
N GLU A 236 -28.07 0.25 34.49
CA GLU A 236 -27.78 -0.25 33.14
C GLU A 236 -26.28 -0.29 32.86
N TYR A 237 -25.53 0.73 33.29
CA TYR A 237 -24.08 0.77 33.17
C TYR A 237 -23.41 -0.34 34.00
N PHE A 238 -23.79 -0.48 35.27
CA PHE A 238 -23.24 -1.50 36.17
C PHE A 238 -23.46 -2.92 35.64
N ASP A 239 -24.69 -3.21 35.17
CA ASP A 239 -25.06 -4.53 34.65
C ASP A 239 -24.33 -4.87 33.33
N SER A 240 -24.10 -3.86 32.47
CA SER A 240 -23.42 -4.04 31.18
C SER A 240 -21.88 -4.05 31.27
N HIS A 241 -21.30 -3.56 32.38
CA HIS A 241 -19.85 -3.46 32.59
C HIS A 241 -19.39 -4.26 33.83
N THR A 242 -19.99 -5.43 34.05
CA THR A 242 -19.74 -6.27 35.24
C THR A 242 -18.26 -6.58 35.50
N SER A 243 -17.41 -6.67 34.47
CA SER A 243 -15.97 -6.87 34.61
C SER A 243 -15.20 -5.67 35.18
N GLU A 244 -15.75 -4.44 35.13
CA GLU A 244 -15.15 -3.26 35.79
C GLU A 244 -15.34 -3.31 37.32
N PHE A 245 -16.38 -4.01 37.77
CA PHE A 245 -16.81 -4.07 39.18
C PHE A 245 -16.52 -5.41 39.85
N ASN A 246 -16.31 -6.46 39.04
CA ASN A 246 -16.05 -7.81 39.51
C ASN A 246 -14.74 -8.35 38.94
N SER A 247 -13.85 -8.77 39.83
CA SER A 247 -12.66 -9.54 39.51
C SER A 247 -12.54 -10.73 40.45
N GLU A 248 -12.15 -11.87 39.91
CA GLU A 248 -11.88 -13.05 40.72
C GLU A 248 -10.55 -12.88 41.49
N PRO A 249 -10.42 -13.50 42.67
CA PRO A 249 -9.13 -13.58 43.34
C PRO A 249 -8.09 -14.25 42.45
N GLN A 250 -6.88 -13.69 42.41
CA GLN A 250 -5.76 -14.26 41.67
C GLN A 250 -4.53 -14.40 42.56
N VAL A 251 -3.76 -15.46 42.35
CA VAL A 251 -2.47 -15.66 43.02
C VAL A 251 -1.39 -15.79 41.95
N ARG A 252 -0.27 -15.10 42.15
CA ARG A 252 0.97 -15.42 41.46
C ARG A 252 1.78 -16.35 42.35
N ALA A 253 2.07 -17.55 41.87
CA ALA A 253 2.85 -18.52 42.61
C ALA A 253 4.02 -19.08 41.80
N ARG A 254 5.03 -19.55 42.53
CA ARG A 254 6.03 -20.49 42.02
C ARG A 254 5.76 -21.87 42.59
N HIS A 255 6.10 -22.92 41.84
CA HIS A 255 6.07 -24.27 42.39
C HIS A 255 7.25 -25.13 41.96
N ILE A 256 7.50 -26.19 42.72
CA ILE A 256 8.38 -27.30 42.37
C ILE A 256 7.53 -28.56 42.38
N LEU A 257 7.42 -29.24 41.23
CA LEU A 257 6.68 -30.47 41.09
C LEU A 257 7.63 -31.67 41.18
N VAL A 258 7.32 -32.64 42.02
CA VAL A 258 7.98 -33.94 42.07
C VAL A 258 6.97 -35.01 41.67
N GLY A 259 7.12 -35.52 40.46
CA GLY A 259 6.25 -36.55 39.90
C GLY A 259 6.59 -37.96 40.41
N PHE A 260 5.67 -38.90 40.19
CA PHE A 260 5.82 -40.31 40.50
C PHE A 260 5.08 -41.19 39.48
N GLU A 261 5.27 -42.50 39.56
CA GLU A 261 4.57 -43.54 38.81
C GLU A 261 3.03 -43.38 38.88
N GLY A 262 2.39 -43.15 37.73
CA GLY A 262 0.94 -42.98 37.66
C GLY A 262 0.44 -41.55 37.88
N ALA A 263 1.33 -40.60 38.16
CA ALA A 263 0.99 -39.18 38.11
C ALA A 263 0.71 -38.73 36.67
N ARG A 264 -0.24 -37.80 36.50
CA ARG A 264 -0.54 -37.20 35.19
C ARG A 264 0.71 -36.45 34.70
N ASN A 265 1.05 -36.64 33.43
CA ASN A 265 2.23 -36.05 32.78
C ASN A 265 3.57 -36.38 33.47
N ALA A 266 3.69 -37.56 34.08
CA ALA A 266 4.98 -38.04 34.57
C ALA A 266 6.02 -38.08 33.43
N SER A 267 7.21 -37.51 33.69
CA SER A 267 8.34 -37.59 32.78
C SER A 267 8.92 -39.02 32.80
N ALA A 268 9.80 -39.33 31.84
CA ALA A 268 10.47 -40.64 31.81
C ALA A 268 11.23 -40.95 33.12
N ASP A 269 11.72 -39.92 33.81
CA ASP A 269 12.42 -40.06 35.09
C ASP A 269 11.44 -40.20 36.25
N SER A 270 10.37 -39.40 36.28
CA SER A 270 9.41 -39.44 37.39
C SER A 270 8.48 -40.65 37.32
N ALA A 271 8.23 -41.21 36.13
CA ALA A 271 7.47 -42.45 35.96
C ALA A 271 8.14 -43.68 36.59
N LYS A 272 9.46 -43.65 36.80
CA LYS A 272 10.22 -44.72 37.48
C LYS A 272 10.23 -44.58 39.00
N ARG A 273 9.75 -43.45 39.52
CA ARG A 273 9.81 -43.11 40.94
C ARG A 273 8.53 -43.55 41.64
N LYS A 274 8.64 -44.41 42.66
CA LYS A 274 7.50 -44.76 43.52
C LYS A 274 7.00 -43.55 44.30
N LYS A 275 5.71 -43.55 44.64
CA LYS A 275 5.03 -42.44 45.33
C LYS A 275 5.71 -42.05 46.65
N ASP A 276 6.10 -43.02 47.48
CA ASP A 276 6.78 -42.74 48.76
C ASP A 276 8.16 -42.09 48.56
N ALA A 277 8.90 -42.53 47.55
CA ALA A 277 10.18 -41.91 47.19
C ALA A 277 9.99 -40.47 46.67
N ALA A 278 8.94 -40.21 45.90
CA ALA A 278 8.60 -38.86 45.46
C ALA A 278 8.19 -37.95 46.62
N LYS A 279 7.45 -38.48 47.60
CA LYS A 279 7.10 -37.74 48.83
C LYS A 279 8.33 -37.39 49.65
N SER A 280 9.27 -38.34 49.81
CA SER A 280 10.54 -38.09 50.50
C SER A 280 11.37 -37.02 49.77
N ARG A 281 11.47 -37.10 48.44
CA ARG A 281 12.14 -36.09 47.61
C ARG A 281 11.47 -34.71 47.70
N ALA A 282 10.14 -34.65 47.74
CA ALA A 282 9.42 -33.39 47.98
C ALA A 282 9.71 -32.81 49.38
N GLY A 283 9.91 -33.66 50.38
CA GLY A 283 10.37 -33.26 51.71
C GLY A 283 11.78 -32.66 51.71
N GLU A 284 12.71 -33.26 50.97
CA GLU A 284 14.05 -32.70 50.77
C GLU A 284 14.02 -31.34 50.06
N VAL A 285 13.21 -31.23 49.01
CA VAL A 285 12.98 -29.95 48.30
C VAL A 285 12.40 -28.91 49.26
N LEU A 286 11.39 -29.27 50.04
CA LEU A 286 10.78 -28.38 51.03
C LEU A 286 11.80 -27.88 52.06
N ALA A 287 12.67 -28.76 52.56
CA ALA A 287 13.73 -28.39 53.48
C ALA A 287 14.73 -27.42 52.82
N LYS A 288 15.13 -27.68 51.57
CA LYS A 288 16.03 -26.80 50.80
C LYS A 288 15.44 -25.41 50.58
N VAL A 289 14.18 -25.30 50.18
CA VAL A 289 13.55 -23.98 49.92
C VAL A 289 13.24 -23.19 51.19
N LYS A 290 13.18 -23.85 52.36
CA LYS A 290 12.99 -23.20 53.66
C LYS A 290 14.31 -22.77 54.33
N ALA A 291 15.46 -23.19 53.80
CA ALA A 291 16.75 -22.78 54.34
C ALA A 291 16.94 -21.25 54.23
N ALA A 292 17.61 -20.65 55.21
CA ALA A 292 17.89 -19.22 55.19
C ALA A 292 18.71 -18.84 53.94
N GLY A 293 18.25 -17.85 53.18
CA GLY A 293 18.90 -17.40 51.94
C GLY A 293 18.68 -18.31 50.72
N ALA A 294 17.78 -19.30 50.80
CA ALA A 294 17.48 -20.16 49.67
C ALA A 294 16.83 -19.40 48.50
N ASP A 295 17.33 -19.63 47.29
CA ASP A 295 16.72 -19.15 46.04
C ASP A 295 15.75 -20.22 45.51
N PHE A 296 14.45 -20.00 45.75
CA PHE A 296 13.39 -20.88 45.29
C PHE A 296 13.44 -21.11 43.77
N ALA A 297 13.73 -20.08 42.98
CA ALA A 297 13.75 -20.19 41.53
C ALA A 297 14.91 -21.07 41.07
N LYS A 298 16.10 -20.93 41.67
CA LYS A 298 17.25 -21.79 41.38
C LYS A 298 16.96 -23.26 41.74
N ILE A 299 16.39 -23.50 42.92
CA ILE A 299 16.02 -24.85 43.37
C ILE A 299 14.94 -25.42 42.45
N ALA A 300 13.96 -24.62 42.03
CA ALA A 300 12.94 -25.06 41.07
C ALA A 300 13.58 -25.51 39.75
N LYS A 301 14.56 -24.78 39.21
CA LYS A 301 15.23 -25.16 37.95
C LYS A 301 15.93 -26.52 38.02
N GLU A 302 16.46 -26.86 39.19
CA GLU A 302 17.20 -28.09 39.42
C GLU A 302 16.30 -29.28 39.79
N PHE A 303 15.29 -29.04 40.63
CA PHE A 303 14.54 -30.12 41.29
C PHE A 303 13.15 -30.40 40.73
N THR A 304 12.57 -29.48 39.93
CA THR A 304 11.23 -29.71 39.36
C THR A 304 11.28 -30.75 38.23
N ASP A 305 10.30 -31.65 38.22
CA ASP A 305 10.08 -32.59 37.13
C ASP A 305 9.29 -31.97 35.97
N GLU A 306 8.73 -30.77 36.15
CA GLU A 306 8.01 -30.04 35.09
C GLU A 306 8.97 -29.29 34.16
N ALA A 307 8.91 -29.57 32.85
CA ALA A 307 9.81 -28.94 31.88
C ALA A 307 9.72 -27.40 31.84
N ALA A 308 8.52 -26.82 31.95
CA ALA A 308 8.32 -25.37 31.97
C ALA A 308 8.94 -24.73 33.22
N GLY A 309 8.75 -25.34 34.39
CA GLY A 309 9.37 -24.93 35.64
C GLY A 309 10.91 -24.88 35.59
N LYS A 310 11.55 -25.76 34.81
CA LYS A 310 13.04 -25.79 34.66
C LYS A 310 13.62 -24.53 34.01
N THR A 311 12.86 -23.84 33.17
CA THR A 311 13.32 -22.61 32.51
C THR A 311 12.87 -21.36 33.24
N LYS A 312 11.65 -21.36 33.80
CA LYS A 312 11.04 -20.20 34.47
C LYS A 312 11.29 -20.14 35.99
N GLY A 313 12.03 -21.11 36.55
CA GLY A 313 12.22 -21.21 38.00
C GLY A 313 10.89 -21.40 38.74
N GLY A 314 10.03 -22.24 38.16
CA GLY A 314 8.72 -22.59 38.70
C GLY A 314 7.64 -21.51 38.64
N ASP A 315 7.87 -20.34 38.02
CA ASP A 315 6.87 -19.25 37.94
C ASP A 315 5.68 -19.62 37.07
N LEU A 316 4.48 -19.55 37.66
CA LEU A 316 3.22 -19.82 36.98
C LEU A 316 2.52 -18.53 36.50
N GLY A 317 3.02 -17.34 36.88
CA GLY A 317 2.27 -16.10 36.70
C GLY A 317 1.01 -16.07 37.57
N PHE A 318 0.10 -15.13 37.28
CA PHE A 318 -1.20 -15.05 37.97
C PHE A 318 -2.19 -16.08 37.42
N PHE A 319 -2.91 -16.74 38.32
CA PHE A 319 -4.00 -17.64 37.97
C PHE A 319 -5.19 -17.45 38.93
N SER A 320 -6.41 -17.69 38.44
CA SER A 320 -7.62 -17.82 39.27
C SER A 320 -7.73 -19.25 39.81
N ARG A 321 -8.68 -19.49 40.75
CA ARG A 321 -8.83 -20.79 41.40
C ARG A 321 -9.18 -21.92 40.42
N GLU A 322 -9.92 -21.57 39.37
CA GLU A 322 -10.50 -22.45 38.36
C GLU A 322 -9.48 -22.89 37.31
N MET A 323 -8.37 -22.15 37.17
CA MET A 323 -7.30 -22.47 36.22
C MET A 323 -6.41 -23.63 36.67
N MET A 324 -6.42 -23.97 37.96
CA MET A 324 -5.58 -25.02 38.56
C MET A 324 -6.44 -26.10 39.22
N VAL A 325 -5.88 -27.29 39.42
CA VAL A 325 -6.56 -28.34 40.19
C VAL A 325 -6.80 -27.88 41.63
N LYS A 326 -7.91 -28.34 42.21
CA LYS A 326 -8.45 -27.85 43.48
C LYS A 326 -7.42 -27.90 44.62
N GLU A 327 -6.67 -29.00 44.72
CA GLU A 327 -5.68 -29.20 45.78
C GLU A 327 -4.55 -28.17 45.70
N PHE A 328 -4.13 -27.83 44.47
CA PHE A 328 -3.09 -26.84 44.22
C PHE A 328 -3.60 -25.43 44.48
N SER A 329 -4.77 -25.07 43.96
CA SER A 329 -5.34 -23.72 44.14
C SER A 329 -5.70 -23.46 45.61
N ASP A 330 -6.28 -24.42 46.33
CA ASP A 330 -6.57 -24.25 47.76
C ASP A 330 -5.31 -23.98 48.58
N ALA A 331 -4.23 -24.71 48.30
CA ALA A 331 -2.95 -24.48 48.96
C ALA A 331 -2.35 -23.12 48.57
N ALA A 332 -2.32 -22.76 47.29
CA ALA A 332 -1.73 -21.51 46.81
C ALA A 332 -2.45 -20.27 47.34
N PHE A 333 -3.79 -20.29 47.39
CA PHE A 333 -4.62 -19.19 47.88
C PHE A 333 -4.67 -19.08 49.42
N ALA A 334 -4.28 -20.12 50.15
CA ALA A 334 -4.15 -20.07 51.61
C ALA A 334 -2.84 -19.41 52.08
N LEU A 335 -1.88 -19.21 51.16
CA LEU A 335 -0.57 -18.61 51.47
C LEU A 335 -0.63 -17.09 51.47
N LYS A 336 0.13 -16.47 52.38
CA LYS A 336 0.47 -15.05 52.32
C LYS A 336 1.60 -14.81 51.30
N PRO A 337 1.74 -13.61 50.71
CA PRO A 337 2.88 -13.28 49.87
C PRO A 337 4.22 -13.61 50.55
N GLY A 338 5.10 -14.29 49.83
CA GLY A 338 6.39 -14.79 50.31
C GLY A 338 6.33 -16.14 51.04
N GLN A 339 5.15 -16.64 51.44
CA GLN A 339 5.01 -17.88 52.19
C GLN A 339 5.17 -19.12 51.30
N ILE A 340 5.78 -20.17 51.87
CA ILE A 340 5.95 -21.48 51.23
C ILE A 340 5.00 -22.49 51.89
N SER A 341 4.32 -23.30 51.08
CA SER A 341 3.42 -24.37 51.52
C SER A 341 4.14 -25.52 52.22
N GLY A 342 3.36 -26.44 52.79
CA GLY A 342 3.81 -27.82 52.98
C GLY A 342 3.91 -28.57 51.66
N ILE A 343 4.05 -29.90 51.74
CA ILE A 343 3.93 -30.76 50.56
C ILE A 343 2.45 -30.89 50.21
N VAL A 344 2.07 -30.54 48.98
CA VAL A 344 0.70 -30.59 48.47
C VAL A 344 0.59 -31.72 47.46
N GLU A 345 -0.34 -32.65 47.66
CA GLU A 345 -0.53 -33.77 46.75
C GLU A 345 -1.53 -33.43 45.62
N SER A 346 -0.99 -33.53 44.41
CA SER A 346 -1.54 -33.44 43.07
C SER A 346 -2.01 -34.74 42.39
N PRO A 347 -2.98 -34.78 41.45
CA PRO A 347 -2.94 -35.79 40.38
C PRO A 347 -1.64 -35.76 39.55
N PHE A 348 -0.88 -34.65 39.57
CA PHE A 348 0.38 -34.47 38.86
C PHE A 348 1.63 -34.85 39.67
N GLY A 349 1.48 -35.12 40.98
CA GLY A 349 2.61 -35.41 41.87
C GLY A 349 2.59 -34.56 43.14
N PHE A 350 3.73 -34.42 43.81
CA PHE A 350 3.88 -33.59 45.00
C PHE A 350 4.39 -32.20 44.66
N HIS A 351 3.73 -31.17 45.17
CA HIS A 351 4.07 -29.78 44.95
C HIS A 351 4.60 -29.12 46.22
N VAL A 352 5.64 -28.31 46.06
CA VAL A 352 6.02 -27.27 47.03
C VAL A 352 5.74 -25.94 46.36
N ILE A 353 4.90 -25.10 46.97
CA ILE A 353 4.35 -23.88 46.38
C ILE A 353 4.83 -22.68 47.18
N LYS A 354 5.22 -21.61 46.50
CA LYS A 354 5.48 -20.29 47.10
C LYS A 354 4.52 -19.28 46.49
N ALA A 355 3.73 -18.59 47.31
CA ALA A 355 2.95 -17.45 46.82
C ALA A 355 3.89 -16.24 46.71
N GLU A 356 3.97 -15.64 45.53
CA GLU A 356 4.73 -14.39 45.31
C GLU A 356 3.83 -13.18 45.55
N GLU A 357 2.60 -13.22 45.07
CA GLU A 357 1.62 -12.14 45.21
C GLU A 357 0.19 -12.69 45.26
N VAL A 358 -0.67 -12.05 46.05
CA VAL A 358 -2.09 -12.40 46.15
C VAL A 358 -2.91 -11.15 45.86
N LYS A 359 -3.70 -11.19 44.79
CA LYS A 359 -4.70 -10.17 44.44
C LYS A 359 -6.05 -10.63 44.94
N ALA A 360 -6.60 -9.90 45.91
CA ALA A 360 -7.98 -10.11 46.33
C ALA A 360 -8.91 -9.87 45.14
N GLY A 361 -9.92 -10.73 45.01
CA GLY A 361 -11.02 -10.45 44.09
C GLY A 361 -11.77 -9.21 44.55
N ARG A 362 -12.28 -8.44 43.60
CA ARG A 362 -13.15 -7.29 43.87
C ARG A 362 -14.57 -7.69 43.48
N LYS A 363 -15.54 -7.38 44.34
CA LYS A 363 -16.96 -7.48 44.01
C LYS A 363 -17.64 -6.25 44.57
N GLU A 364 -17.72 -5.19 43.76
CA GLU A 364 -18.44 -4.00 44.17
C GLU A 364 -19.93 -4.18 43.98
N THR A 365 -20.71 -3.70 44.95
CA THR A 365 -22.15 -3.61 44.79
C THR A 365 -22.51 -2.38 43.95
N LEU A 366 -23.74 -2.36 43.43
CA LEU A 366 -24.26 -1.21 42.70
C LEU A 366 -24.18 0.07 43.56
N GLU A 367 -24.48 -0.03 44.86
CA GLU A 367 -24.44 1.09 45.80
C GLU A 367 -23.02 1.65 45.95
N GLN A 368 -22.02 0.77 46.03
CA GLN A 368 -20.60 1.16 46.13
C GLN A 368 -20.10 1.83 44.84
N ALA A 369 -20.50 1.29 43.68
CA ALA A 369 -20.09 1.79 42.37
C ALA A 369 -20.90 3.04 41.92
N SER A 370 -22.09 3.26 42.47
CA SER A 370 -23.08 4.24 42.01
C SER A 370 -22.50 5.63 41.78
N ASN A 371 -21.78 6.18 42.77
CA ASN A 371 -21.21 7.53 42.66
C ASN A 371 -20.10 7.62 41.60
N GLY A 372 -19.30 6.55 41.44
CA GLY A 372 -18.26 6.49 40.42
C GLY A 372 -18.85 6.43 39.01
N ILE A 373 -19.87 5.61 38.83
CA ILE A 373 -20.62 5.48 37.57
C ILE A 373 -21.32 6.80 37.23
N ALA A 374 -22.04 7.40 38.20
CA ALA A 374 -22.69 8.69 38.04
C ALA A 374 -21.71 9.77 37.57
N ARG A 375 -20.52 9.83 38.19
CA ARG A 375 -19.48 10.79 37.80
C ARG A 375 -18.99 10.55 36.37
N LYS A 376 -18.78 9.29 35.98
CA LYS A 376 -18.37 8.90 34.63
C LYS A 376 -19.42 9.30 33.58
N LEU A 377 -20.69 8.95 33.82
CA LEU A 377 -21.80 9.26 32.92
C LEU A 377 -22.00 10.77 32.74
N LEU A 378 -21.99 11.53 33.84
CA LEU A 378 -22.09 12.99 33.79
C LEU A 378 -20.90 13.63 33.07
N ALA A 379 -19.69 13.11 33.29
CA ALA A 379 -18.50 13.55 32.59
C ALA A 379 -18.61 13.26 31.09
N ASP A 380 -19.12 12.08 30.72
CA ASP A 380 -19.33 11.68 29.33
C ASP A 380 -20.36 12.56 28.63
N GLU A 381 -21.48 12.86 29.30
CA GLU A 381 -22.55 13.72 28.79
C GLU A 381 -22.07 15.17 28.60
N SER A 382 -21.27 15.69 29.52
CA SER A 382 -20.80 17.08 29.49
C SER A 382 -19.58 17.30 28.57
N ARG A 383 -18.86 16.23 28.21
CA ARG A 383 -17.61 16.31 27.45
C ARG A 383 -17.76 16.97 26.07
N PRO A 384 -18.80 16.69 25.25
CA PRO A 384 -18.93 17.34 23.95
C PRO A 384 -19.05 18.87 24.06
N ALA A 385 -19.88 19.37 24.99
CA ALA A 385 -20.04 20.80 25.23
C ALA A 385 -18.74 21.43 25.73
N LYS A 386 -18.06 20.76 26.68
CA LYS A 386 -16.77 21.25 27.19
C LYS A 386 -15.70 21.24 26.10
N THR A 387 -15.65 20.20 25.28
CA THR A 387 -14.71 20.10 24.16
C THR A 387 -14.93 21.26 23.20
N LYS A 388 -16.19 21.55 22.84
CA LYS A 388 -16.52 22.68 21.97
C LYS A 388 -16.03 24.01 22.55
N GLU A 389 -16.28 24.27 23.83
CA GLU A 389 -15.79 25.48 24.53
C GLU A 389 -14.26 25.61 24.43
N LEU A 390 -13.52 24.52 24.67
CA LEU A 390 -12.05 24.52 24.61
C LEU A 390 -11.54 24.68 23.16
N VAL A 391 -12.24 24.09 22.19
CA VAL A 391 -11.95 24.25 20.75
C VAL A 391 -12.16 25.69 20.32
N ASP A 392 -13.29 26.31 20.68
CA ASP A 392 -13.60 27.71 20.37
C ASP A 392 -12.53 28.65 20.95
N LYS A 393 -12.10 28.37 22.18
CA LYS A 393 -11.02 29.10 22.85
C LYS A 393 -9.67 28.94 22.17
N LEU A 394 -9.32 27.70 21.78
CA LEU A 394 -8.09 27.41 21.05
C LEU A 394 -8.11 28.07 19.66
N ALA A 395 -9.25 28.06 18.98
CA ALA A 395 -9.44 28.74 17.69
C ALA A 395 -9.24 30.25 17.81
N ALA A 396 -9.82 30.88 18.84
CA ALA A 396 -9.65 32.31 19.08
C ALA A 396 -8.18 32.67 19.38
N GLY A 397 -7.46 31.82 20.13
CA GLY A 397 -6.03 31.95 20.36
C GLY A 397 -5.21 31.80 19.08
N ALA A 398 -5.51 30.78 18.26
CA ALA A 398 -4.82 30.50 17.00
C ALA A 398 -4.98 31.65 15.99
N ALA A 399 -6.19 32.23 15.88
CA ALA A 399 -6.47 33.35 14.99
C ALA A 399 -5.64 34.60 15.31
N LYS A 400 -5.33 34.84 16.59
CA LYS A 400 -4.48 35.96 17.03
C LYS A 400 -2.98 35.62 16.98
N GLY A 401 -2.63 34.34 17.19
CA GLY A 401 -1.26 33.86 17.21
C GLY A 401 -0.43 34.40 18.38
N GLY A 402 0.90 34.24 18.30
CA GLY A 402 1.86 34.86 19.22
C GLY A 402 1.59 34.59 20.70
N GLU A 403 1.66 35.65 21.52
CA GLU A 403 1.45 35.56 22.97
C GLU A 403 0.05 35.11 23.37
N ASP A 404 -0.98 35.43 22.58
CA ASP A 404 -2.36 35.04 22.88
C ASP A 404 -2.55 33.53 22.76
N LEU A 405 -2.00 32.91 21.70
CA LEU A 405 -1.98 31.46 21.57
C LEU A 405 -1.18 30.81 22.70
N GLU A 406 -0.06 31.40 23.11
CA GLU A 406 0.77 30.87 24.20
C GLU A 406 0.07 30.95 25.57
N LYS A 407 -0.72 32.00 25.83
CA LYS A 407 -1.59 32.10 27.03
C LYS A 407 -2.66 31.00 27.01
N VAL A 408 -3.38 30.87 25.90
CA VAL A 408 -4.42 29.82 25.75
C VAL A 408 -3.81 28.43 25.89
N ARG A 409 -2.65 28.17 25.27
CA ARG A 409 -1.93 26.89 25.40
C ARG A 409 -1.66 26.54 26.86
N LYS A 410 -1.11 27.49 27.63
CA LYS A 410 -0.80 27.29 29.06
C LYS A 410 -2.06 27.05 29.88
N GLU A 411 -3.12 27.82 29.63
CA GLU A 411 -4.39 27.66 30.32
C GLU A 411 -5.05 26.30 30.06
N LEU A 412 -4.98 25.83 28.81
CA LEU A 412 -5.49 24.52 28.41
C LEU A 412 -4.53 23.36 28.75
N GLY A 413 -3.35 23.64 29.30
CA GLY A 413 -2.34 22.62 29.61
C GLY A 413 -1.80 21.86 28.39
N LEU A 414 -1.87 22.47 27.20
CA LEU A 414 -1.41 21.84 25.96
C LEU A 414 0.11 21.96 25.82
N THR A 415 0.74 20.98 25.16
CA THR A 415 2.18 20.96 24.90
C THR A 415 2.45 20.82 23.40
N TRP A 416 3.48 21.51 22.93
CA TRP A 416 3.96 21.37 21.56
C TRP A 416 4.60 20.00 21.38
N LYS A 417 4.09 19.23 20.44
CA LYS A 417 4.66 17.94 20.01
C LYS A 417 5.23 18.10 18.61
N ALA A 418 6.37 17.48 18.34
CA ALA A 418 7.01 17.55 17.03
C ALA A 418 6.55 16.39 16.14
N THR A 419 6.38 16.65 14.84
CA THR A 419 6.16 15.62 13.81
C THR A 419 7.47 14.91 13.42
N GLY A 420 8.62 15.52 13.72
CA GLY A 420 9.88 15.19 13.08
C GLY A 420 9.97 15.76 11.66
N GLU A 421 11.12 15.62 11.00
CA GLU A 421 11.32 16.11 9.64
C GLU A 421 10.59 15.25 8.60
N PHE A 422 9.87 15.89 7.68
CA PHE A 422 9.24 15.25 6.52
C PHE A 422 9.41 16.11 5.26
N GLY A 423 9.30 15.50 4.08
CA GLY A 423 9.45 16.22 2.80
C GLY A 423 8.29 17.19 2.55
N MET A 424 8.57 18.33 1.91
CA MET A 424 7.56 19.35 1.61
C MET A 424 6.47 18.84 0.64
N THR A 425 6.76 17.80 -0.14
CA THR A 425 5.82 17.12 -1.04
C THR A 425 5.19 15.85 -0.42
N ALA A 426 5.34 15.64 0.89
CA ALA A 426 4.76 14.49 1.57
C ALA A 426 3.23 14.52 1.47
N ARG A 427 2.63 13.35 1.21
CA ARG A 427 1.16 13.18 1.16
C ARG A 427 0.52 12.97 2.52
N VAL A 428 1.34 12.81 3.56
CA VAL A 428 0.93 12.57 4.94
C VAL A 428 1.85 13.39 5.84
N VAL A 429 1.26 14.13 6.77
CA VAL A 429 1.99 14.80 7.84
C VAL A 429 2.08 13.81 9.01
N PRO A 430 3.30 13.42 9.45
CA PRO A 430 3.47 12.49 10.56
C PRO A 430 2.69 12.94 11.81
N GLU A 431 2.19 11.98 12.60
CA GLU A 431 1.39 12.20 13.82
C GLU A 431 0.02 12.90 13.65
N ILE A 432 -0.25 13.51 12.50
CA ILE A 432 -1.47 14.27 12.25
C ILE A 432 -2.36 13.49 11.27
N GLY A 433 -2.02 13.49 9.98
CA GLY A 433 -2.88 12.90 8.96
C GLY A 433 -2.55 13.29 7.52
N SER A 434 -3.42 12.90 6.59
CA SER A 434 -3.26 13.06 5.14
C SER A 434 -4.39 13.89 4.50
N GLU A 435 -5.24 14.49 5.32
CA GLU A 435 -6.36 15.31 4.90
C GLU A 435 -5.86 16.57 4.18
N ASN A 436 -6.57 16.99 3.14
CA ASN A 436 -6.14 18.12 2.32
C ASN A 436 -6.07 19.44 3.12
N SER A 437 -6.91 19.61 4.14
CA SER A 437 -6.87 20.72 5.09
C SER A 437 -5.56 20.77 5.87
N VAL A 438 -5.05 19.61 6.32
CA VAL A 438 -3.77 19.48 7.01
C VAL A 438 -2.61 19.87 6.09
N LEU A 439 -2.58 19.29 4.89
CA LEU A 439 -1.53 19.56 3.91
C LEU A 439 -1.50 21.04 3.50
N SER A 440 -2.68 21.63 3.27
CA SER A 440 -2.81 23.05 2.92
C SER A 440 -2.36 23.96 4.06
N ALA A 441 -2.72 23.64 5.31
CA ALA A 441 -2.32 24.41 6.48
C ALA A 441 -0.80 24.38 6.69
N VAL A 442 -0.15 23.22 6.54
CA VAL A 442 1.31 23.10 6.60
C VAL A 442 1.99 23.89 5.47
N ALA A 443 1.47 23.78 4.24
CA ALA A 443 2.03 24.48 3.09
C ALA A 443 1.97 26.01 3.22
N ALA A 444 0.97 26.54 3.94
CA ALA A 444 0.84 27.97 4.23
C ALA A 444 1.86 28.49 5.26
N LEU A 445 2.54 27.60 6.00
CA LEU A 445 3.58 27.99 6.95
C LEU A 445 4.91 28.16 6.21
N THR A 446 5.39 29.40 6.14
CA THR A 446 6.57 29.79 5.37
C THR A 446 7.74 30.25 6.24
N GLN A 447 7.46 30.72 7.46
CA GLN A 447 8.45 31.26 8.40
C GLN A 447 8.55 30.44 9.67
N ALA A 448 9.77 30.24 10.20
CA ALA A 448 9.97 29.56 11.47
C ALA A 448 9.25 30.32 12.60
N GLY A 449 8.55 29.60 13.46
CA GLY A 449 7.69 30.15 14.51
C GLY A 449 6.27 30.52 14.03
N GLN A 450 6.01 30.58 12.72
CA GLN A 450 4.67 30.87 12.19
C GLN A 450 3.69 29.76 12.59
N THR A 451 2.53 30.17 13.10
CA THR A 451 1.45 29.27 13.50
C THR A 451 0.30 29.30 12.51
N SER A 452 -0.47 28.21 12.43
CA SER A 452 -1.72 28.19 11.67
C SER A 452 -2.74 29.13 12.33
N GLN A 453 -3.34 30.02 11.54
CA GLN A 453 -4.36 30.96 12.03
C GLN A 453 -5.73 30.31 12.20
N GLN A 454 -5.93 29.14 11.58
CA GLN A 454 -7.14 28.33 11.71
C GLN A 454 -6.79 26.98 12.34
N LEU A 455 -7.77 26.40 13.02
CA LEU A 455 -7.66 25.02 13.48
C LEU A 455 -7.72 24.06 12.30
N VAL A 456 -6.91 23.03 12.40
CA VAL A 456 -6.91 21.91 11.48
C VAL A 456 -7.57 20.74 12.17
N GLU A 457 -8.57 20.13 11.54
CA GLU A 457 -9.19 18.91 12.05
C GLU A 457 -8.59 17.70 11.35
N SER A 458 -8.26 16.68 12.14
CA SER A 458 -7.87 15.36 11.63
C SER A 458 -8.23 14.28 12.64
N ARG A 459 -8.85 13.19 12.16
CA ARG A 459 -9.25 12.03 12.98
C ARG A 459 -10.01 12.41 14.27
N GLY A 460 -10.94 13.37 14.17
CA GLY A 460 -11.76 13.86 15.28
C GLY A 460 -11.00 14.67 16.35
N SER A 461 -9.75 15.05 16.08
CA SER A 461 -8.94 15.93 16.94
C SER A 461 -8.68 17.26 16.26
N HIS A 462 -8.46 18.30 17.05
CA HIS A 462 -8.19 19.65 16.58
C HIS A 462 -6.72 20.01 16.81
N TYR A 463 -6.12 20.66 15.82
CA TYR A 463 -4.71 20.98 15.81
C TYR A 463 -4.45 22.46 15.52
N VAL A 464 -3.45 23.02 16.23
CA VAL A 464 -2.76 24.25 15.83
C VAL A 464 -1.35 23.84 15.42
N LEU A 465 -0.93 24.24 14.23
CA LEU A 465 0.36 23.88 13.68
C LEU A 465 1.34 25.04 13.83
N ARG A 466 2.62 24.73 14.00
CA ARG A 466 3.72 25.70 14.02
C ARG A 466 4.88 25.19 13.20
N LEU A 467 5.39 26.00 12.28
CA LEU A 467 6.61 25.64 11.56
C LEU A 467 7.79 25.82 12.50
N LYS A 468 8.42 24.72 12.91
CA LYS A 468 9.62 24.77 13.75
C LYS A 468 10.84 25.07 12.89
N LYS A 469 10.97 24.38 11.75
CA LYS A 469 12.10 24.56 10.84
C LYS A 469 11.72 24.18 9.42
N LYS A 470 12.26 24.94 8.46
CA LYS A 470 12.31 24.55 7.04
C LYS A 470 13.76 24.34 6.66
N THR A 471 14.08 23.14 6.18
CA THR A 471 15.39 22.79 5.66
C THR A 471 15.31 22.84 4.14
N ALA A 472 15.97 23.82 3.52
CA ALA A 472 16.00 23.93 2.07
C ALA A 472 16.79 22.79 1.44
N ALA A 473 16.43 22.44 0.21
CA ALA A 473 17.20 21.52 -0.61
C ALA A 473 18.66 21.95 -0.72
N ASP A 474 19.57 20.98 -0.65
CA ASP A 474 21.00 21.21 -0.80
C ASP A 474 21.33 21.51 -2.27
N MET A 475 21.59 22.79 -2.55
CA MET A 475 21.90 23.27 -3.89
C MET A 475 23.32 22.88 -4.35
N ALA A 476 24.22 22.48 -3.44
CA ALA A 476 25.56 22.02 -3.82
C ALA A 476 25.53 20.69 -4.57
N LYS A 477 24.49 19.87 -4.35
CA LYS A 477 24.26 18.60 -5.07
C LYS A 477 23.77 18.79 -6.50
N LEU A 478 23.34 19.99 -6.90
CA LEU A 478 22.87 20.31 -8.25
C LEU A 478 24.02 20.60 -9.21
N THR A 479 24.85 19.58 -9.48
CA THR A 479 25.88 19.63 -10.52
C THR A 479 25.26 19.81 -11.92
N VAL A 480 26.08 20.17 -12.92
CA VAL A 480 25.63 20.28 -14.32
C VAL A 480 25.03 18.96 -14.81
N GLU A 481 25.68 17.85 -14.45
CA GLU A 481 25.19 16.50 -14.74
C GLU A 481 23.86 16.23 -14.06
N LYS A 482 23.73 16.55 -12.76
CA LYS A 482 22.49 16.33 -12.01
C LYS A 482 21.32 17.15 -12.57
N LYS A 483 21.56 18.40 -12.97
CA LYS A 483 20.57 19.24 -13.66
C LYS A 483 20.13 18.62 -15.00
N GLY A 484 21.08 18.04 -15.74
CA GLY A 484 20.80 17.30 -16.97
C GLY A 484 19.93 16.07 -16.73
N GLU A 485 20.24 15.28 -15.69
CA GLU A 485 19.42 14.14 -15.26
C GLU A 485 18.01 14.54 -14.86
N LEU A 486 17.87 15.51 -13.96
CA LEU A 486 16.57 15.99 -13.49
C LEU A 486 15.71 16.48 -14.65
N ARG A 487 16.31 17.22 -15.60
CA ARG A 487 15.61 17.66 -16.80
C ARG A 487 15.17 16.49 -17.67
N ARG A 488 16.01 15.47 -17.87
CA ARG A 488 15.65 14.27 -18.64
C ARG A 488 14.51 13.52 -17.97
N SER A 489 14.58 13.34 -16.65
CA SER A 489 13.54 12.71 -15.85
C SER A 489 12.22 13.47 -15.97
N ALA A 490 12.23 14.80 -15.72
CA ALA A 490 11.05 15.64 -15.85
C ALA A 490 10.47 15.64 -17.28
N SER A 491 11.34 15.68 -18.29
CA SER A 491 10.90 15.63 -19.70
C SER A 491 10.29 14.27 -20.04
N GLY A 492 10.83 13.17 -19.52
CA GLY A 492 10.28 11.82 -19.69
C GLY A 492 8.89 11.69 -19.07
N SER A 493 8.69 12.17 -17.85
CA SER A 493 7.37 12.17 -17.20
C SER A 493 6.34 13.01 -17.98
N LEU A 494 6.73 14.19 -18.47
CA LEU A 494 5.87 15.03 -19.29
C LEU A 494 5.57 14.39 -20.65
N ALA A 495 6.56 13.77 -21.29
CA ALA A 495 6.39 13.04 -22.55
C ALA A 495 5.39 11.88 -22.40
N GLN A 496 5.46 11.15 -21.28
CA GLN A 496 4.51 10.08 -20.98
C GLN A 496 3.09 10.60 -20.77
N ALA A 497 2.92 11.68 -20.00
CA ALA A 497 1.62 12.31 -19.80
C ALA A 497 1.03 12.88 -21.10
N PHE A 498 1.89 13.47 -21.95
CA PHE A 498 1.53 13.93 -23.28
C PHE A 498 1.08 12.77 -24.17
N LEU A 499 1.86 11.68 -24.26
CA LEU A 499 1.52 10.50 -25.05
C LEU A 499 0.18 9.89 -24.62
N ALA A 500 -0.04 9.72 -23.31
CA ALA A 500 -1.31 9.20 -22.79
C ALA A 500 -2.49 10.11 -23.16
N SER A 501 -2.31 11.42 -23.06
CA SER A 501 -3.33 12.41 -23.45
C SER A 501 -3.58 12.40 -24.95
N PHE A 502 -2.52 12.31 -25.75
CA PHE A 502 -2.55 12.24 -27.21
C PHE A 502 -3.25 10.96 -27.70
N GLU A 503 -2.91 9.79 -27.14
CA GLU A 503 -3.55 8.52 -27.46
C GLU A 503 -5.05 8.58 -27.15
N LYS A 504 -5.42 9.10 -25.97
CA LYS A 504 -6.82 9.25 -25.58
C LYS A 504 -7.57 10.19 -26.52
N GLN A 505 -7.03 11.39 -26.76
CA GLN A 505 -7.68 12.40 -27.59
C GLN A 505 -7.83 11.93 -29.04
N THR A 506 -6.77 11.35 -29.62
CA THR A 506 -6.79 10.84 -31.00
C THR A 506 -7.81 9.70 -31.15
N ARG A 507 -7.87 8.78 -30.18
CA ARG A 507 -8.86 7.70 -30.17
C ARG A 507 -10.27 8.26 -30.11
N ASP A 508 -10.54 9.18 -29.19
CA ASP A 508 -11.87 9.78 -29.02
C ASP A 508 -12.31 10.52 -30.29
N ASP A 509 -11.39 11.25 -30.95
CA ASP A 509 -11.68 11.98 -32.19
C ASP A 509 -11.94 11.03 -33.36
N LEU A 510 -11.15 9.96 -33.50
CA LEU A 510 -11.38 8.93 -34.50
C LEU A 510 -12.70 8.18 -34.26
N LYS A 511 -13.07 7.90 -33.01
CA LYS A 511 -14.37 7.29 -32.66
C LYS A 511 -15.53 8.22 -33.03
N LYS A 512 -15.47 9.50 -32.66
CA LYS A 512 -16.50 10.51 -33.00
C LYS A 512 -16.72 10.64 -34.50
N ARG A 513 -15.65 10.55 -35.30
CA ARG A 513 -15.70 10.63 -36.76
C ARG A 513 -16.06 9.30 -37.45
N GLY A 514 -16.41 8.25 -36.69
CA GLY A 514 -16.71 6.92 -37.24
C GLY A 514 -15.52 6.24 -37.94
N ARG A 515 -14.29 6.63 -37.58
CA ARG A 515 -13.04 6.14 -38.19
C ARG A 515 -12.43 4.96 -37.44
N ILE A 516 -13.02 4.57 -36.31
CA ILE A 516 -12.72 3.33 -35.59
C ILE A 516 -13.97 2.45 -35.64
N TRP A 517 -13.82 1.26 -36.20
CA TRP A 517 -14.80 0.19 -36.15
C TRP A 517 -14.18 -0.99 -35.44
N GLU A 518 -14.87 -1.55 -34.44
CA GLU A 518 -14.46 -2.72 -33.67
C GLU A 518 -15.52 -3.80 -33.86
N ASN A 519 -15.10 -5.04 -34.16
CA ASN A 519 -16.03 -6.14 -34.37
C ASN A 519 -16.45 -6.72 -33.00
N PRO A 520 -17.76 -6.69 -32.65
CA PRO A 520 -18.24 -7.15 -31.36
C PRO A 520 -18.05 -8.67 -31.13
N ASP A 521 -17.99 -9.47 -32.19
CA ASP A 521 -17.81 -10.93 -32.08
C ASP A 521 -16.48 -11.28 -31.38
N TYR A 522 -15.44 -10.49 -31.66
CA TYR A 522 -14.12 -10.67 -31.06
C TYR A 522 -14.06 -10.25 -29.58
N LEU A 523 -15.00 -9.40 -29.13
CA LEU A 523 -15.07 -8.95 -27.74
C LEU A 523 -15.73 -9.98 -26.81
N GLN A 524 -16.45 -10.96 -27.38
CA GLN A 524 -17.17 -11.97 -26.61
C GLN A 524 -16.36 -13.27 -26.40
N ILE A 525 -15.16 -13.37 -26.98
CA ILE A 525 -14.33 -14.57 -26.95
C ILE A 525 -14.03 -15.06 -25.53
N ASP A 526 -13.86 -14.14 -24.57
CA ASP A 526 -13.62 -14.46 -23.16
C ASP A 526 -14.76 -15.25 -22.49
N ARG A 527 -15.99 -15.15 -23.00
CA ARG A 527 -17.18 -15.82 -22.45
C ARG A 527 -17.50 -17.13 -23.15
N SER A 528 -16.81 -17.46 -24.23
CA SER A 528 -17.02 -18.71 -24.95
C SER A 528 -16.26 -19.85 -24.27
N SER A 529 -16.89 -21.02 -24.08
CA SER A 529 -16.24 -22.22 -23.54
C SER A 529 -15.19 -22.84 -24.49
N LYS A 530 -14.96 -22.21 -25.66
CA LYS A 530 -14.06 -22.65 -26.74
C LYS A 530 -12.74 -21.87 -26.78
N VAL A 531 -12.23 -21.38 -25.64
CA VAL A 531 -10.90 -20.74 -25.60
C VAL A 531 -9.79 -21.69 -26.09
N ALA A 532 -10.00 -23.01 -26.00
CA ALA A 532 -9.10 -24.04 -26.54
C ALA A 532 -9.29 -24.34 -28.04
N ASP A 533 -10.42 -23.99 -28.65
CA ASP A 533 -10.79 -24.33 -30.04
C ASP A 533 -10.95 -23.10 -30.94
N ALA A 534 -10.14 -22.07 -30.74
CA ALA A 534 -10.05 -20.92 -31.67
C ALA A 534 -9.48 -21.29 -33.06
N ASN A 535 -9.26 -22.58 -33.35
CA ASN A 535 -8.81 -23.09 -34.64
C ASN A 535 -9.96 -23.32 -35.65
N ASP A 536 -11.23 -23.35 -35.24
CA ASP A 536 -12.32 -23.87 -36.10
C ASP A 536 -13.59 -22.99 -36.20
N ALA A 537 -13.55 -21.75 -35.72
CA ALA A 537 -14.63 -20.80 -35.99
C ALA A 537 -14.47 -20.24 -37.42
N THR A 538 -14.98 -20.96 -38.42
CA THR A 538 -15.34 -20.36 -39.71
C THR A 538 -16.30 -19.20 -39.47
N PRO A 539 -16.25 -18.12 -40.28
CA PRO A 539 -17.30 -17.11 -40.26
C PRO A 539 -18.63 -17.83 -40.42
N VAL A 540 -19.60 -17.56 -39.55
CA VAL A 540 -20.97 -17.98 -39.81
C VAL A 540 -21.37 -17.27 -41.09
N ASP A 541 -21.53 -18.04 -42.16
CA ASP A 541 -22.08 -17.56 -43.43
C ASP A 541 -23.54 -17.23 -43.18
N VAL A 542 -23.84 -15.93 -42.99
CA VAL A 542 -25.21 -15.46 -42.88
C VAL A 542 -25.71 -15.24 -44.30
N GLY A 543 -26.04 -16.35 -44.97
CA GLY A 543 -26.96 -16.34 -46.09
C GLY A 543 -28.38 -16.07 -45.57
N GLY A 544 -28.93 -14.91 -45.93
CA GLY A 544 -30.27 -14.45 -45.59
C GLY A 544 -30.45 -12.99 -45.94
#